data_AF-A0A1G0E991-F1
#
_entry.id   AF-A0A1G0E991-F1
#
_cell.length_a   1.000
_cell.length_b   1.000
_cell.length_c   1.000
_cell.angle_alpha   90.00
_cell.angle_beta   90.00
_cell.angle_gamma   90.00
#
_symmetry.space_group_name_H-M   'P 1'
#
loop_
_entity.id
_entity.type
_entity.pdbx_description
1 polymer ?
#
loop_
_entity_poly.entity_id
_entity_poly.type
_entity_poly.pdbx_seq_one_letter_code
_entity_poly.pdbx_strand_id
1 'polypeptide(L)'
;QRNSLAAILKTLLQKYDRLFDTSFPYSMGWHAKPANHESGEHWQLHAHFYPPLLRSATIKKFMVGYEMMAEPQRDITAESAAQWLRDI
;
A
#
# COMPACT_ATOMS: atom_id res chain seq x y z
N GLN A 1 -9.59 -17.43 -8.08
CA GLN A 1 -9.31 -16.05 -7.62
C GLN A 1 -9.14 -15.94 -6.10
N ARG A 2 -10.00 -16.52 -5.25
CA ARG A 2 -9.83 -16.45 -3.78
C ARG A 2 -8.50 -17.04 -3.27
N ASN A 3 -8.16 -18.26 -3.70
CA ASN A 3 -6.92 -18.90 -3.24
C ASN A 3 -5.67 -18.18 -3.80
N SER A 4 -5.72 -17.73 -5.04
CA SER A 4 -4.65 -16.92 -5.64
C SER A 4 -4.51 -15.56 -4.95
N LEU A 5 -5.61 -14.97 -4.49
CA LEU A 5 -5.59 -13.75 -3.69
C LEU A 5 -4.89 -13.97 -2.34
N ALA A 6 -5.22 -15.05 -1.63
CA ALA A 6 -4.54 -15.38 -0.38
C ALA A 6 -3.02 -15.61 -0.60
N ALA A 7 -2.66 -16.30 -1.69
CA ALA A 7 -1.26 -16.53 -2.04
C ALA A 7 -0.50 -15.22 -2.33
N ILE A 8 -1.06 -14.33 -3.16
CA ILE A 8 -0.39 -13.08 -3.51
C ILE A 8 -0.31 -12.10 -2.33
N LEU A 9 -1.33 -12.06 -1.46
CA LEU A 9 -1.28 -11.25 -0.23
C LEU A 9 -0.17 -11.74 0.70
N LYS A 10 -0.03 -13.06 0.88
CA LYS A 10 1.08 -13.61 1.66
C LYS A 10 2.44 -13.16 1.12
N THR A 11 2.64 -13.26 -0.19
CA THR A 11 3.89 -12.83 -0.84
C THR A 11 4.14 -11.33 -0.67
N LEU A 12 3.11 -10.49 -0.87
CA LEU A 12 3.20 -9.04 -0.70
C LEU A 12 3.60 -8.66 0.73
N LEU A 13 2.91 -9.23 1.72
CA LEU A 13 3.17 -8.93 3.13
C LEU A 13 4.55 -9.40 3.59
N GLN A 14 4.99 -10.57 3.13
CA GLN A 14 6.35 -11.06 3.39
C GLN A 14 7.42 -10.15 2.78
N LYS A 15 7.18 -9.59 1.59
CA LYS A 15 8.09 -8.60 0.98
C LYS A 15 8.12 -7.29 1.77
N TYR A 16 6.98 -6.83 2.29
CA TYR A 16 6.97 -5.67 3.17
C TYR A 16 7.79 -5.88 4.44
N ASP A 17 7.61 -7.02 5.12
CA ASP A 17 8.38 -7.31 6.34
C ASP A 17 9.89 -7.38 6.05
N ARG A 18 10.27 -8.00 4.93
CA ARG A 18 11.68 -8.13 4.52
C ARG A 18 12.34 -6.81 4.13
N LEU A 19 11.57 -5.81 3.68
CA LEU A 19 12.15 -4.54 3.19
C LEU A 19 13.02 -3.86 4.25
N PHE A 20 12.65 -3.95 5.53
CA PHE A 20 13.43 -3.43 6.65
C PHE A 20 13.62 -4.44 7.79
N ASP A 21 13.48 -5.74 7.49
CA ASP A 21 13.59 -6.86 8.44
C ASP A 21 12.83 -6.62 9.77
N THR A 22 11.56 -6.21 9.64
CA THR A 22 10.70 -5.87 10.78
C THR A 22 9.24 -6.11 10.43
N SER A 23 8.38 -6.27 11.43
CA SER A 23 6.93 -6.31 11.20
C SER A 23 6.48 -4.97 10.62
N PHE A 24 6.19 -4.94 9.33
CA PHE A 24 5.97 -3.69 8.59
C PHE A 24 4.58 -3.13 8.93
N PRO A 25 4.47 -1.92 9.52
CA PRO A 25 3.17 -1.34 9.84
C PRO A 25 2.48 -0.82 8.58
N TYR A 26 1.16 -0.98 8.48
CA TYR A 26 0.35 -0.39 7.41
C TYR A 26 -1.12 -0.31 7.81
N SER A 27 -1.84 0.62 7.19
CA SER A 27 -3.31 0.59 7.12
C SER A 27 -3.71 -0.01 5.76
N MET A 28 -4.68 -0.93 5.75
CA MET A 28 -5.19 -1.51 4.50
C MET A 28 -6.72 -1.54 4.47
N GLY A 29 -7.29 -1.60 3.28
CA GLY A 29 -8.74 -1.66 3.09
C GLY A 29 -9.13 -2.05 1.67
N TRP A 30 -10.38 -2.46 1.51
CA TRP A 30 -10.96 -2.87 0.23
C TRP A 30 -11.95 -1.82 -0.27
N HIS A 31 -11.83 -1.44 -1.54
CA HIS A 31 -12.83 -0.65 -2.24
C HIS A 31 -13.56 -1.55 -3.23
N ALA A 32 -14.86 -1.69 -3.02
CA ALA A 32 -15.78 -2.45 -3.86
C ALA A 32 -16.91 -1.53 -4.33
N LYS A 33 -17.70 -2.00 -5.31
CA LYS A 33 -18.94 -1.33 -5.70
C LYS A 33 -19.81 -1.07 -4.45
N PRO A 34 -20.36 0.14 -4.26
CA PRO A 34 -21.33 0.41 -3.21
C PRO A 34 -22.54 -0.53 -3.32
N ALA A 35 -23.06 -1.00 -2.18
CA ALA A 35 -24.13 -1.99 -2.14
C ALA A 35 -25.45 -1.50 -2.76
N ASN A 36 -25.69 -0.19 -2.72
CA ASN A 36 -26.92 0.48 -3.18
C ASN A 36 -26.89 0.91 -4.66
N HIS A 37 -25.84 0.60 -5.42
CA HIS A 37 -25.78 0.90 -6.85
C HIS A 37 -26.34 -0.25 -7.69
N GLU A 38 -27.18 0.05 -8.69
CA GLU A 38 -27.77 -0.97 -9.56
C GLU A 38 -26.76 -1.54 -10.58
N SER A 39 -25.93 -0.68 -11.20
CA SER A 39 -24.87 -1.10 -12.13
C SER A 39 -23.48 -1.02 -11.48
N GLY A 40 -22.65 -2.02 -11.78
CA GLY A 40 -21.27 -2.15 -11.30
C GLY A 40 -20.21 -2.14 -12.39
N GLU A 41 -20.56 -1.91 -13.65
CA GLU A 41 -19.68 -2.16 -14.81
C GLU A 41 -18.38 -1.34 -14.79
N HIS A 42 -18.40 -0.14 -14.21
CA HIS A 42 -17.21 0.72 -14.06
C HIS A 42 -16.43 0.47 -12.76
N TRP A 43 -16.93 -0.39 -11.87
CA TRP A 43 -16.27 -0.70 -10.60
C TRP A 43 -15.37 -1.92 -10.73
N GLN A 44 -14.14 -1.77 -10.24
CA GLN A 44 -13.20 -2.87 -10.08
C GLN A 44 -12.81 -2.99 -8.60
N LEU A 45 -13.00 -4.19 -8.04
CA LEU A 45 -12.55 -4.49 -6.67
C LEU A 45 -11.02 -4.34 -6.60
N HIS A 46 -10.54 -3.56 -5.64
CA HIS A 46 -9.12 -3.39 -5.35
C HIS A 46 -8.88 -3.11 -3.86
N ALA A 47 -7.65 -3.32 -3.40
CA ALA A 47 -7.22 -3.02 -2.05
C ALA A 47 -6.12 -1.95 -2.06
N HIS A 48 -6.09 -1.12 -1.01
CA HIS A 48 -5.03 -0.15 -0.76
C HIS A 48 -4.20 -0.57 0.43
N PHE A 49 -2.89 -0.32 0.35
CA PHE A 49 -1.95 -0.46 1.47
C PHE A 49 -1.21 0.87 1.64
N TYR A 50 -1.28 1.45 2.83
CA TYR A 50 -0.62 2.71 3.17
C TYR A 50 0.37 2.49 4.33
N PRO A 51 1.60 2.02 4.04
CA PRO A 51 2.64 1.90 5.04
C PRO A 51 3.36 3.25 5.31
N PRO A 52 3.75 3.53 6.56
CA PRO A 52 4.43 4.77 6.91
C PRO A 52 5.96 4.69 6.87
N LEU A 53 6.59 3.51 6.84
CA LEU A 53 8.06 3.38 6.84
C LEU A 53 8.63 3.83 5.48
N LEU A 54 9.72 4.62 5.49
CA LEU A 54 10.28 5.24 4.29
C LEU A 54 11.72 4.82 3.99
N ARG A 55 12.63 4.90 4.97
CA ARG A 55 14.08 4.67 4.76
C ARG A 55 14.65 3.51 5.59
N SER A 56 13.98 3.14 6.68
CA SER A 56 14.41 2.07 7.58
C SER A 56 13.23 1.65 8.49
N ALA A 57 13.47 0.65 9.34
CA ALA A 57 12.55 0.23 10.40
C ALA A 57 12.19 1.36 11.40
N THR A 58 13.00 2.42 11.48
CA THR A 58 12.86 3.51 12.46
C THR A 58 12.48 4.85 11.83
N ILE A 59 12.54 4.99 10.50
CA ILE A 59 12.30 6.27 9.80
C ILE A 59 11.01 6.20 8.99
N LYS A 60 10.07 7.09 9.31
CA LYS A 60 8.72 7.16 8.73
C LYS A 60 8.54 8.38 7.83
N LYS A 61 7.63 8.28 6.86
CA LYS A 61 6.99 9.43 6.20
C LYS A 61 5.96 10.03 7.17
N PHE A 62 6.00 11.34 7.32
CA PHE A 62 4.99 12.11 8.04
C PHE A 62 4.16 12.89 7.04
N MET A 63 2.83 12.70 7.06
CA MET A 63 1.87 13.47 6.28
C MET A 63 1.37 14.62 7.15
N VAL A 64 2.13 15.69 7.22
CA VAL A 64 1.91 16.84 8.12
C VAL A 64 2.16 18.15 7.39
N GLY A 65 1.93 19.30 8.02
CA GLY A 65 2.36 20.59 7.46
C GLY A 65 1.76 20.87 6.09
N TYR A 66 2.61 20.91 5.06
CA TYR A 66 2.18 21.14 3.67
C TYR A 66 1.17 20.10 3.20
N GLU A 67 1.39 18.82 3.51
CA GLU A 67 0.48 17.74 3.11
C GLU A 67 -0.92 17.83 3.74
N MET A 68 -1.07 18.54 4.86
CA MET A 68 -2.38 18.78 5.49
C MET A 68 -3.08 20.03 4.95
N MET A 69 -2.34 21.01 4.43
CA MET A 69 -2.86 22.34 4.07
C MET A 69 -2.78 22.66 2.58
N ALA A 70 -2.17 21.79 1.77
CA ALA A 70 -2.01 21.96 0.33
C ALA A 70 -2.24 20.65 -0.42
N GLU A 71 -1.21 19.81 -0.59
CA GLU A 71 -1.31 18.56 -1.36
C GLU A 71 -0.34 17.47 -0.87
N PRO A 72 -0.61 16.18 -1.17
CA PRO A 72 0.30 15.09 -0.85
C PRO A 72 1.65 15.21 -1.54
N GLN A 73 2.74 14.98 -0.79
CA GLN A 73 4.11 14.95 -1.32
C GLN A 73 4.77 13.60 -1.03
N ARG A 74 5.65 13.15 -1.94
CA ARG A 74 6.49 11.95 -1.76
C ARG A 74 7.96 12.22 -2.06
N ASP A 75 8.85 11.66 -1.24
CA ASP A 75 10.31 11.80 -1.38
C ASP A 75 10.95 10.82 -2.38
N ILE A 76 10.28 9.70 -2.64
CA ILE A 76 10.73 8.66 -3.57
C ILE A 76 9.70 8.46 -4.68
N THR A 77 10.15 7.96 -5.84
CA THR A 77 9.26 7.63 -6.96
C THR A 77 8.63 6.26 -6.81
N ALA A 78 7.48 6.06 -7.47
CA ALA A 78 6.79 4.79 -7.45
C ALA A 78 7.63 3.69 -8.13
N GLU A 79 8.39 4.04 -9.17
CA GLU A 79 9.28 3.14 -9.89
C GLU A 79 10.39 2.63 -8.97
N SER A 80 11.03 3.52 -8.22
CA SER A 80 12.07 3.17 -7.25
C SER A 80 11.53 2.32 -6.11
N ALA A 81 10.40 2.70 -5.52
CA ALA A 81 9.76 1.91 -4.46
C ALA A 81 9.37 0.51 -4.94
N ALA A 82 8.81 0.41 -6.15
CA ALA A 82 8.46 -0.87 -6.74
C ALA A 82 9.69 -1.72 -7.09
N GLN A 83 10.79 -1.10 -7.50
CA GLN A 83 12.05 -1.79 -7.77
C GLN A 83 12.63 -2.39 -6.48
N TRP A 84 12.68 -1.60 -5.40
CA TRP A 84 13.13 -2.08 -4.09
C TRP A 84 12.32 -3.31 -3.65
N LEU A 85 10.99 -3.28 -3.78
CA LEU A 85 10.13 -4.42 -3.43
C LEU A 85 10.33 -5.66 -4.32
N ARG A 86 10.79 -5.49 -5.56
CA ARG A 86 11.09 -6.63 -6.46
C ARG A 86 12.42 -7.28 -6.13
N ASP A 87 13.41 -6.50 -5.71
CA ASP A 87 14.80 -6.95 -5.51
C ASP A 87 15.04 -7.69 -4.18
N ILE A 88 14.09 -7.61 -3.23
CA ILE A 88 14.03 -8.42 -2.00
C ILE A 88 13.39 -9.80 -2.23
#